data_AF-A0A8X6F9Y7-F1
#
_entry.id   AF-A0A8X6F9Y7-F1
#
_cell.length_a   1.000
_cell.length_b   1.000
_cell.length_c   1.000
_cell.angle_alpha   90.00
_cell.angle_beta   90.00
_cell.angle_gamma   90.00
#
_symmetry.space_group_name_H-M   'P 1'
#
loop_
_entity.id
_entity.type
_entity.pdbx_description
1 polymer ?
#
loop_
_entity_poly.entity_id
_entity_poly.type
_entity_poly.pdbx_seq_one_letter_code
_entity_poly.pdbx_strand_id
1 'polypeptide(L)'
;MDGKVKRKTSETSDRPARKMRREASETLLDYFDGTWTLQDLGVQYKNQKVNLNLYIVKENLDTILGREWLYKTHLDWPAIKAIRAKTEQSLNNLLREYKDIFDDKLGEISNFEAKLKLRPGVKPIFCRVRTVPFALKGRVENEIDRLEREGIIEKGESSEWATPVVPVVKTDGSIRLCADYSVT
;
A
#
# COMPACT_ATOMS: atom_id res chain seq x y z
N MET A 1 46.53 -45.93 -26.23
CA MET A 1 46.02 -44.61 -26.63
C MET A 1 44.97 -44.19 -25.61
N ASP A 2 45.35 -44.05 -24.34
CA ASP A 2 45.99 -42.85 -23.75
C ASP A 2 44.97 -41.69 -23.68
N GLY A 3 44.59 -41.15 -22.53
CA GLY A 3 45.21 -41.23 -21.22
C GLY A 3 44.35 -40.76 -20.03
N LYS A 4 44.98 -40.86 -18.86
CA LYS A 4 44.52 -40.39 -17.54
C LYS A 4 44.71 -38.87 -17.40
N VAL A 5 43.93 -38.23 -16.51
CA VAL A 5 44.31 -37.34 -15.36
C VAL A 5 43.00 -36.85 -14.70
N LYS A 6 42.54 -37.30 -13.52
CA LYS A 6 42.84 -36.95 -12.10
C LYS A 6 42.63 -35.47 -11.65
N ARG A 7 41.53 -35.16 -10.91
CA ARG A 7 41.47 -34.83 -9.44
C ARG A 7 40.28 -33.94 -8.98
N LYS A 8 39.69 -34.37 -7.84
CA LYS A 8 39.22 -33.64 -6.63
C LYS A 8 37.92 -32.81 -6.60
N THR A 9 36.91 -33.42 -5.94
CA THR A 9 36.16 -32.97 -4.74
C THR A 9 35.78 -31.49 -4.55
N SER A 10 34.47 -31.24 -4.43
CA SER A 10 33.91 -30.63 -3.23
C SER A 10 32.45 -31.08 -3.03
N GLU A 11 32.24 -31.77 -1.91
CA GLU A 11 30.93 -32.10 -1.35
C GLU A 11 30.14 -30.82 -1.08
N THR A 12 28.88 -30.80 -1.51
CA THR A 12 27.81 -30.10 -0.78
C THR A 12 26.74 -31.12 -0.50
N SER A 13 26.74 -31.58 0.75
CA SER A 13 25.85 -32.57 1.32
C SER A 13 24.38 -32.20 1.09
N ASP A 14 23.72 -33.01 0.28
CA ASP A 14 22.28 -33.06 0.14
C ASP A 14 21.71 -33.72 1.41
N ARG A 15 21.19 -32.92 2.36
CA ARG A 15 20.48 -33.45 3.53
C ARG A 15 19.00 -33.61 3.17
N PRO A 16 18.42 -34.82 3.26
CA PRO A 16 17.00 -34.97 3.02
C PRO A 16 16.22 -34.35 4.17
N ALA A 17 15.20 -33.55 3.83
CA ALA A 17 14.25 -33.01 4.79
C ALA A 17 13.61 -34.16 5.59
N ARG A 18 13.87 -34.18 6.89
CA ARG A 18 13.41 -35.20 7.83
C ARG A 18 11.88 -35.06 7.99
N LYS A 19 11.13 -35.92 7.30
CA LYS A 19 9.67 -36.08 7.50
C LYS A 19 9.40 -36.42 8.97
N MET A 20 8.88 -35.46 9.72
CA MET A 20 8.39 -35.67 11.08
C MET A 20 6.94 -36.14 10.98
N ARG A 21 6.69 -37.40 11.33
CA ARG A 21 5.34 -38.00 11.38
C ARG A 21 4.79 -37.82 12.79
N ARG A 22 3.60 -37.20 12.94
CA ARG A 22 2.71 -37.34 14.10
C ARG A 22 1.24 -37.22 13.64
N GLU A 23 0.38 -38.06 14.22
CA GLU A 23 -1.03 -38.23 13.88
C GLU A 23 -1.97 -37.24 14.63
N ALA A 24 -3.03 -36.83 13.91
CA ALA A 24 -4.33 -36.28 14.31
C ALA A 24 -4.42 -34.89 14.98
N SER A 25 -4.05 -33.84 14.26
CA SER A 25 -5.03 -32.96 13.59
C SER A 25 -4.52 -32.79 12.16
N GLU A 26 -5.38 -32.80 11.13
CA GLU A 26 -4.97 -32.77 9.71
C GLU A 26 -4.37 -31.42 9.28
N THR A 27 -3.66 -30.72 10.17
CA THR A 27 -3.00 -29.46 9.90
C THR A 27 -1.65 -29.75 9.25
N LEU A 28 -1.60 -29.63 7.91
CA LEU A 28 -0.38 -29.82 7.14
C LEU A 28 0.50 -28.58 7.22
N LEU A 29 1.81 -28.79 7.44
CA LEU A 29 2.81 -27.73 7.40
C LEU A 29 3.54 -27.76 6.07
N ASP A 30 3.32 -26.73 5.25
CA ASP A 30 3.97 -26.57 3.95
C ASP A 30 4.96 -25.40 3.98
N TYR A 31 6.11 -25.56 3.31
CA TYR A 31 7.11 -24.51 3.17
C TYR A 31 7.04 -23.93 1.75
N PHE A 32 6.82 -22.62 1.66
CA PHE A 32 6.80 -21.87 0.40
C PHE A 32 7.68 -20.65 0.60
N ASP A 33 8.64 -20.37 -0.29
CA ASP A 33 9.43 -19.12 -0.36
C ASP A 33 10.13 -18.55 0.91
N GLY A 34 10.26 -19.30 2.01
CA GLY A 34 10.73 -18.75 3.29
C GLY A 34 9.64 -18.67 4.36
N THR A 35 8.40 -18.90 3.95
CA THR A 35 7.18 -18.91 4.73
C THR A 35 6.73 -20.33 5.03
N TRP A 36 6.37 -20.61 6.28
CA TRP A 36 5.69 -21.84 6.66
C TRP A 36 4.18 -21.61 6.69
N THR A 37 3.40 -22.54 6.15
CA THR A 37 1.94 -22.47 6.13
C THR A 37 1.38 -23.65 6.91
N LEU A 38 0.65 -23.37 7.98
CA LEU A 38 -0.19 -24.35 8.66
C LEU A 38 -1.58 -24.31 8.01
N GLN A 39 -1.91 -25.37 7.28
CA GLN A 39 -3.18 -25.50 6.58
C GLN A 39 -4.27 -26.04 7.49
N ASP A 40 -5.53 -25.67 7.21
CA ASP A 40 -6.71 -26.21 7.89
C ASP A 40 -6.64 -26.09 9.43
N LEU A 41 -6.11 -24.98 9.91
CA LEU A 41 -6.08 -24.66 11.33
C LEU A 41 -7.51 -24.35 11.81
N GLY A 42 -8.00 -25.13 12.78
CA GLY A 42 -9.30 -24.87 13.40
C GLY A 42 -9.28 -23.59 14.24
N VAL A 43 -9.87 -22.53 13.72
CA VAL A 43 -9.96 -21.21 14.36
C VAL A 43 -11.36 -21.00 14.92
N GLN A 44 -11.45 -20.50 16.15
CA GLN A 44 -12.71 -20.16 16.79
C GLN A 44 -12.79 -18.65 17.07
N TYR A 45 -13.90 -18.04 16.64
CA TYR A 45 -14.25 -16.66 16.97
C TYR A 45 -15.72 -16.58 17.40
N LYS A 46 -15.97 -16.21 18.66
CA LYS A 46 -17.31 -16.26 19.28
C LYS A 46 -17.94 -17.65 19.05
N ASN A 47 -19.08 -17.69 18.37
CA ASN A 47 -19.85 -18.90 18.06
C ASN A 47 -19.48 -19.52 16.70
N GLN A 48 -18.43 -19.02 16.03
CA GLN A 48 -17.99 -19.50 14.73
C GLN A 48 -16.75 -20.38 14.88
N LYS A 49 -16.71 -21.47 14.14
CA LYS A 49 -15.54 -22.34 13.97
C LYS A 49 -15.28 -22.51 12.48
N VAL A 50 -14.07 -22.17 12.05
CA VAL A 50 -13.67 -22.18 10.64
C VAL A 50 -12.23 -22.71 10.52
N ASN A 51 -11.94 -23.41 9.43
CA ASN A 51 -10.57 -23.85 9.12
C ASN A 51 -9.90 -22.82 8.21
N LEU A 52 -8.74 -22.32 8.64
CA LEU A 52 -7.99 -21.24 7.99
C LEU A 52 -6.52 -21.59 7.87
N ASN A 53 -5.82 -20.93 6.95
CA ASN A 53 -4.38 -21.13 6.78
C ASN A 53 -3.61 -20.08 7.59
N LEU A 54 -2.65 -20.50 8.40
CA LEU A 54 -1.75 -19.61 9.15
C LEU A 54 -0.37 -19.57 8.48
N TYR A 55 0.06 -18.38 8.08
CA TYR A 55 1.37 -18.14 7.48
C TYR A 55 2.35 -17.63 8.53
N ILE A 56 3.50 -18.27 8.64
CA ILE A 56 4.59 -17.96 9.58
C ILE A 56 5.78 -17.53 8.72
N VAL A 57 6.21 -16.29 8.88
CA VAL A 57 7.40 -15.75 8.21
C VAL A 57 8.58 -15.76 9.18
N LYS A 58 9.81 -15.73 8.64
CA LYS A 58 11.02 -15.74 9.45
C LYS A 58 11.30 -14.39 10.11
N GLU A 59 10.85 -13.32 9.47
CA GLU A 59 11.03 -11.95 9.89
C GLU A 59 10.11 -11.60 11.07
N ASN A 60 10.61 -10.77 11.99
CA ASN A 60 9.81 -10.26 13.11
C ASN A 60 8.97 -9.07 12.64
N LEU A 61 7.78 -9.36 12.10
CA LEU A 61 6.82 -8.38 11.60
C LEU A 61 5.55 -8.38 12.45
N ASP A 62 4.80 -7.28 12.38
CA ASP A 62 3.48 -7.21 12.99
C ASP A 62 2.57 -8.31 12.40
N THR A 63 1.87 -9.01 13.29
CA THR A 63 0.92 -10.05 12.86
C THR A 63 -0.29 -9.38 12.24
N ILE A 64 -0.59 -9.74 10.99
CA ILE A 64 -1.74 -9.22 10.26
C ILE A 64 -2.80 -10.30 10.07
N LEU A 65 -4.07 -9.88 10.09
CA LEU A 65 -5.18 -10.73 9.74
C LEU A 65 -5.42 -10.65 8.23
N GLY A 66 -5.03 -11.69 7.51
CA GLY A 66 -5.14 -11.75 6.05
C GLY A 66 -6.59 -11.70 5.55
N ARG A 67 -6.77 -11.32 4.28
CA ARG A 67 -8.09 -11.24 3.63
C ARG A 67 -8.88 -12.54 3.72
N GLU A 68 -8.21 -13.68 3.60
CA GLU A 68 -8.83 -15.00 3.69
C GLU A 68 -9.52 -15.21 5.05
N TRP A 69 -8.85 -14.83 6.14
CA TRP A 69 -9.43 -14.86 7.47
C TRP A 69 -10.57 -13.84 7.59
N LEU A 70 -10.41 -12.62 7.06
CA LEU A 70 -11.44 -11.58 7.11
C LEU A 70 -12.74 -11.97 6.38
N TYR A 71 -12.65 -12.76 5.31
CA TYR A 71 -13.83 -13.21 4.57
C TYR A 71 -14.54 -14.38 5.25
N LYS A 72 -13.78 -15.31 5.84
CA LYS A 72 -14.33 -16.53 6.44
C LYS A 72 -14.71 -16.37 7.90
N THR A 73 -14.03 -15.48 8.63
CA THR A 73 -14.45 -15.08 9.97
C THR A 73 -15.42 -13.92 9.83
N HIS A 74 -16.69 -14.12 10.13
CA HIS A 74 -17.67 -13.02 10.13
C HIS A 74 -17.43 -12.17 11.38
N LEU A 75 -16.41 -11.31 11.31
CA LEU A 75 -16.03 -10.43 12.39
C LEU A 75 -17.17 -9.46 12.71
N ASP A 76 -17.31 -9.17 13.99
CA ASP A 76 -18.27 -8.19 14.47
C ASP A 76 -17.65 -6.80 14.32
N TRP A 77 -17.67 -6.30 13.09
CA TRP A 77 -17.09 -5.00 12.75
C TRP A 77 -17.66 -3.86 13.58
N PRO A 78 -18.98 -3.79 13.85
CA PRO A 78 -19.52 -2.79 14.77
C PRO A 78 -18.87 -2.86 16.15
N ALA A 79 -18.69 -4.05 16.73
CA ALA A 79 -18.04 -4.19 18.03
C ALA A 79 -16.54 -3.88 18.00
N ILE A 80 -15.82 -4.28 16.94
CA ILE A 80 -14.38 -4.02 16.77
C ILE A 80 -14.12 -2.53 16.55
N LYS A 81 -14.96 -1.89 15.74
CA LYS A 81 -14.88 -0.45 15.43
C LYS A 81 -15.55 0.41 16.50
N ALA A 82 -16.14 -0.18 17.54
CA ALA A 82 -16.82 0.56 18.58
C ALA A 82 -15.79 1.34 19.41
N ILE A 83 -15.68 2.63 19.12
CA ILE A 83 -14.97 3.58 19.98
C ILE A 83 -15.88 3.84 21.18
N ARG A 84 -15.64 3.14 22.29
CA ARG A 84 -16.36 3.35 23.55
C ARG A 84 -15.71 4.49 24.32
N ALA A 85 -16.11 5.74 24.03
CA ALA A 85 -15.81 6.84 24.92
C ALA A 85 -16.64 6.68 26.20
N LYS A 86 -15.97 6.59 27.37
CA LYS A 86 -16.67 6.42 28.66
C LYS A 86 -17.53 7.64 29.02
N THR A 87 -17.19 8.82 28.51
CA THR A 87 -17.87 10.11 28.73
C THR A 87 -17.55 11.09 27.58
N GLU A 88 -18.37 12.14 27.38
CA GLU A 88 -18.08 13.24 26.44
C GLU A 88 -16.76 13.96 26.75
N GLN A 89 -16.39 14.08 28.03
CA GLN A 89 -15.08 14.57 28.46
C GLN A 89 -13.93 13.77 27.83
N SER A 90 -14.09 12.45 27.72
CA SER A 90 -13.07 11.56 27.13
C SER A 90 -12.89 11.81 25.63
N LEU A 91 -13.97 12.14 24.91
CA LEU A 91 -13.90 12.43 23.48
C LEU A 91 -13.25 13.80 23.22
N ASN A 92 -13.64 14.83 23.97
CA ASN A 92 -13.05 16.16 23.82
C ASN A 92 -11.55 16.17 24.13
N ASN A 93 -11.11 15.37 25.11
CA ASN A 93 -9.68 15.20 25.39
C ASN A 93 -8.96 14.54 24.21
N LEU A 94 -9.55 13.51 23.60
CA LEU A 94 -8.98 12.83 22.44
C LEU A 94 -8.89 13.75 21.22
N LEU A 95 -9.96 14.50 20.92
CA LEU A 95 -9.97 15.46 19.81
C LEU A 95 -8.94 16.60 20.01
N ARG A 96 -8.66 16.97 21.26
CA ARG A 96 -7.61 17.94 21.58
C ARG A 96 -6.21 17.35 21.46
N GLU A 97 -6.02 16.11 21.93
CA GLU A 97 -4.76 15.38 21.86
C GLU A 97 -4.31 15.15 20.41
N TYR A 98 -5.25 14.74 19.54
CA TYR A 98 -5.01 14.43 18.12
C TYR A 98 -5.53 15.53 17.19
N LYS A 99 -5.50 16.79 17.64
CA LYS A 99 -6.06 17.92 16.89
C LYS A 99 -5.43 18.07 15.50
N ASP A 100 -4.16 17.73 15.37
CA ASP A 100 -3.39 17.73 14.12
C ASP A 100 -3.91 16.74 13.07
N ILE A 101 -4.43 15.58 13.51
CA ILE A 101 -5.03 14.58 12.61
C ILE A 101 -6.40 15.04 12.08
N PHE A 102 -7.10 15.84 12.88
CA PHE A 102 -8.45 16.35 12.56
C PHE A 102 -8.46 17.81 12.08
N ASP A 103 -7.30 18.40 11.79
CA ASP A 103 -7.24 19.70 11.13
C ASP A 103 -7.63 19.53 9.65
N ASP A 104 -8.33 20.51 9.07
CA ASP A 104 -8.75 20.50 7.67
C ASP A 104 -7.57 20.79 6.70
N LYS A 105 -6.35 20.89 7.23
CA LYS A 105 -5.14 21.12 6.46
C LYS A 105 -4.58 19.83 5.90
N LEU A 106 -3.95 19.93 4.73
CA LEU A 106 -3.14 18.85 4.20
C LEU A 106 -1.87 18.71 5.04
N GLY A 107 -1.61 17.47 5.49
CA GLY A 107 -0.34 17.11 6.10
C GLY A 107 0.73 16.79 5.06
N GLU A 108 1.99 16.85 5.48
CA GLU A 108 3.16 16.52 4.66
C GLU A 108 3.93 15.36 5.30
N ILE A 109 4.39 14.40 4.48
CA ILE A 109 5.28 13.33 4.94
C ILE A 109 6.73 13.80 4.79
N SER A 110 7.25 14.47 5.80
CA SER A 110 8.55 15.17 5.75
C SER A 110 9.80 14.29 5.60
N ASN A 111 9.70 12.99 5.88
CA ASN A 111 10.85 12.07 5.89
C ASN A 111 10.79 11.00 4.79
N PHE A 112 10.00 11.24 3.74
CA PHE A 112 9.86 10.29 2.64
C PHE A 112 9.88 10.99 1.29
N GLU A 113 10.78 10.55 0.42
CA GLU A 113 10.86 11.02 -0.97
C GLU A 113 10.40 9.89 -1.91
N ALA A 114 9.34 10.13 -2.67
CA ALA A 114 8.84 9.18 -3.66
C ALA A 114 9.72 9.20 -4.92
N LYS A 115 10.26 8.05 -5.32
CA LYS A 115 11.05 7.90 -6.55
C LYS A 115 10.28 7.16 -7.62
N LEU A 116 9.97 7.85 -8.72
CA LEU A 116 9.34 7.25 -9.89
C LEU A 116 10.40 6.60 -10.77
N LYS A 117 10.33 5.27 -10.96
CA LYS A 117 11.24 4.52 -11.82
C LYS A 117 10.65 4.40 -13.23
N LEU A 118 11.37 4.94 -14.21
CA LEU A 118 11.02 4.77 -15.63
C LEU A 118 11.50 3.42 -16.16
N ARG A 119 10.83 2.93 -17.20
CA ARG A 119 11.30 1.75 -17.94
C ARG A 119 12.57 2.09 -18.73
N PRO A 120 13.49 1.12 -18.93
CA PRO A 120 14.68 1.35 -19.75
C PRO A 120 14.33 1.84 -21.16
N GLY A 121 15.07 2.84 -21.67
CA GLY A 121 14.93 3.36 -23.04
C GLY A 121 13.78 4.35 -23.27
N VAL A 122 13.05 4.72 -22.22
CA VAL A 122 12.01 5.75 -22.29
C VAL A 122 12.65 7.13 -22.55
N LYS A 123 12.05 7.90 -23.46
CA LYS A 123 12.45 9.27 -23.79
C LYS A 123 11.43 10.28 -23.23
N PRO A 124 11.86 11.50 -22.88
CA PRO A 124 10.95 12.57 -22.47
C PRO A 124 9.86 12.88 -23.49
N ILE A 125 8.64 13.09 -23.00
CA ILE A 125 7.50 13.56 -23.78
C ILE A 125 7.03 14.89 -23.20
N PHE A 126 7.04 15.92 -24.07
CA PHE A 126 6.53 17.25 -23.74
C PHE A 126 5.24 17.52 -24.51
N CYS A 127 4.11 17.46 -23.81
CA CYS A 127 2.81 17.82 -24.36
C CYS A 127 2.49 19.28 -24.05
N ARG A 128 2.06 20.03 -25.07
CA ARG A 128 1.60 21.42 -24.88
C ARG A 128 0.31 21.46 -24.05
N VAL A 129 0.14 22.54 -23.30
CA VAL A 129 -1.10 22.82 -22.56
C VAL A 129 -2.31 22.92 -23.50
N ARG A 130 -3.46 22.41 -23.04
CA ARG A 130 -4.74 22.55 -23.75
C ARG A 130 -5.33 23.93 -23.52
N THR A 131 -6.05 24.47 -24.51
CA THR A 131 -6.74 25.75 -24.37
C THR A 131 -7.83 25.65 -23.30
N VAL A 132 -7.74 26.49 -22.27
CA VAL A 132 -8.77 26.62 -21.24
C VAL A 132 -9.87 27.56 -21.74
N PRO A 133 -11.16 27.16 -21.69
CA PRO A 133 -12.26 28.05 -22.03
C PRO A 133 -12.22 29.34 -21.20
N PHE A 134 -12.52 30.48 -21.83
CA PHE A 134 -12.44 31.79 -21.18
C PHE A 134 -13.23 31.86 -19.86
N ALA A 135 -14.43 31.26 -19.83
CA ALA A 135 -15.28 31.19 -18.63
C ALA A 135 -14.65 30.45 -17.44
N LEU A 136 -13.67 29.56 -17.67
CA LEU A 136 -12.99 28.80 -16.63
C LEU A 136 -11.63 29.38 -16.24
N LYS A 137 -11.07 30.30 -17.03
CA LYS A 137 -9.68 30.76 -16.89
C LYS A 137 -9.37 31.27 -15.49
N GLY A 138 -10.16 32.22 -14.97
CA GLY A 138 -9.92 32.76 -13.62
C GLY A 138 -10.10 31.73 -12.50
N ARG A 139 -10.99 30.73 -12.69
CA ARG A 139 -11.16 29.66 -11.70
C ARG A 139 -10.00 28.67 -11.72
N VAL A 140 -9.41 28.43 -12.89
CA VAL A 140 -8.20 27.61 -13.04
C VAL A 140 -7.00 28.31 -12.41
N GLU A 141 -6.82 29.61 -12.67
CA GLU A 141 -5.74 30.42 -12.07
C GLU A 141 -5.82 30.40 -10.54
N ASN A 142 -7.01 30.66 -9.97
CA ASN A 142 -7.21 30.61 -8.52
C ASN A 142 -6.89 29.24 -7.89
N GLU A 143 -7.18 28.15 -8.61
CA GLU A 143 -6.88 26.80 -8.12
C GLU A 143 -5.38 26.50 -8.18
N ILE A 144 -4.67 26.95 -9.23
CA ILE A 144 -3.21 26.86 -9.30
C ILE A 144 -2.57 27.62 -8.13
N ASP A 145 -3.01 28.86 -7.88
CA ASP A 145 -2.50 29.69 -6.79
C ASP A 145 -2.77 29.08 -5.40
N ARG A 146 -3.91 28.38 -5.25
CA ARG A 146 -4.23 27.65 -4.02
C ARG A 146 -3.28 26.47 -3.82
N LEU A 147 -3.09 25.65 -4.85
CA LEU A 147 -2.21 24.48 -4.80
C LEU A 147 -0.75 24.88 -4.54
N GLU A 148 -0.27 25.97 -5.15
CA GLU A 148 1.08 26.50 -4.91
C GLU A 148 1.23 26.99 -3.47
N ARG A 149 0.26 27.74 -2.96
CA ARG A 149 0.27 28.25 -1.57
C ARG A 149 0.21 27.14 -0.52
N GLU A 150 -0.50 26.05 -0.81
CA GLU A 150 -0.58 24.87 0.04
C GLU A 150 0.65 23.94 -0.08
N GLY A 151 1.61 24.27 -0.95
CA GLY A 151 2.83 23.48 -1.15
C GLY A 151 2.60 22.16 -1.89
N ILE A 152 1.45 21.99 -2.55
CA ILE A 152 1.11 20.76 -3.30
C ILE A 152 1.85 20.72 -4.64
N ILE A 153 2.03 21.89 -5.25
CA ILE A 153 2.78 22.08 -6.49
C ILE A 153 3.75 23.24 -6.31
N GLU A 154 4.80 23.25 -7.13
CA GLU A 154 5.77 24.35 -7.20
C GLU A 154 6.06 24.72 -8.65
N LYS A 155 6.56 25.95 -8.86
CA LYS A 155 7.04 26.38 -10.17
C LYS A 155 8.34 25.66 -10.51
N GLY A 156 8.30 24.80 -11.53
CA GLY A 156 9.53 24.27 -12.14
C GLY A 156 10.21 25.29 -13.04
N GLU A 157 11.54 25.32 -13.07
CA GLU A 157 12.31 26.22 -13.94
C GLU A 157 12.23 25.82 -15.41
N SER A 158 12.54 24.55 -15.71
CA SER A 158 12.44 23.95 -17.04
C SER A 158 12.33 22.43 -16.92
N SER A 159 11.60 21.79 -17.85
CA SER A 159 11.41 20.35 -17.86
C SER A 159 11.29 19.83 -19.29
N GLU A 160 11.97 18.72 -19.57
CA GLU A 160 11.79 17.96 -20.81
C GLU A 160 10.47 17.16 -20.83
N TRP A 161 9.82 17.06 -19.67
CA TRP A 161 8.54 16.38 -19.46
C TRP A 161 7.42 17.39 -19.21
N ALA A 162 6.31 17.25 -19.92
CA ALA A 162 5.10 18.02 -19.62
C ALA A 162 3.85 17.26 -20.01
N THR A 163 2.84 17.32 -19.14
CA THR A 163 1.51 16.76 -19.37
C THR A 163 0.48 17.90 -19.33
N PRO A 164 -0.55 17.88 -20.20
CA PRO A 164 -1.56 18.93 -20.18
C PRO A 164 -2.48 18.78 -18.97
N VAL A 165 -2.85 19.93 -18.38
CA VAL A 165 -3.85 20.01 -17.31
C VAL A 165 -5.27 20.04 -17.90
N VAL A 166 -6.17 19.32 -17.24
CA VAL A 166 -7.59 19.19 -17.55
C VAL A 166 -8.39 19.76 -16.37
N PRO A 167 -9.08 20.90 -16.53
CA PRO A 167 -9.95 21.43 -15.49
C PRO A 167 -11.30 20.69 -15.49
N VAL A 168 -11.68 20.18 -14.32
CA VAL A 168 -12.97 19.51 -14.09
C VAL A 168 -13.81 20.37 -13.15
N VAL A 169 -15.02 20.73 -13.58
CA VAL A 169 -15.99 21.43 -12.73
C VAL A 169 -16.67 20.40 -11.83
N LYS A 170 -16.55 20.58 -10.52
CA LYS A 170 -17.26 19.76 -9.52
C LYS A 170 -18.72 20.19 -9.41
N THR A 171 -19.53 19.36 -8.75
CA THR A 171 -20.95 19.62 -8.50
C THR A 171 -21.20 20.88 -7.66
N ASP A 172 -20.26 21.23 -6.78
CA ASP A 172 -20.30 22.44 -5.95
C ASP A 172 -19.85 23.71 -6.70
N GLY A 173 -19.49 23.60 -7.99
CA GLY A 173 -18.99 24.72 -8.77
C GLY A 173 -17.53 25.08 -8.50
N SER A 174 -16.75 24.28 -7.76
CA SER A 174 -15.29 24.41 -7.67
C SER A 174 -14.59 23.76 -8.87
N ILE A 175 -13.30 24.06 -9.09
CA ILE A 175 -12.46 23.40 -10.11
C ILE A 175 -11.58 22.36 -9.43
N ARG A 176 -11.42 21.21 -10.07
CA ARG A 176 -10.33 20.27 -9.81
C ARG A 176 -9.41 20.22 -11.03
N LEU A 177 -8.13 20.42 -10.82
CA LEU A 177 -7.11 20.26 -11.87
C LEU A 177 -6.66 18.80 -11.90
N CYS A 178 -6.67 18.20 -13.08
CA CYS A 178 -6.20 16.84 -13.30
C CYS A 178 -5.13 16.85 -14.40
N ALA A 179 -4.01 16.17 -14.19
CA ALA A 179 -3.03 15.94 -15.24
C ALA A 179 -3.46 14.75 -16.12
N ASP A 180 -3.32 14.89 -17.43
CA ASP A 180 -3.60 13.82 -18.41
C ASP A 180 -2.35 12.97 -18.64
N TYR A 181 -2.07 12.05 -17.72
CA TYR A 181 -0.92 11.13 -17.85
C TYR A 181 -1.12 10.03 -18.90
N SER A 182 -2.23 10.03 -19.64
CA SER A 182 -2.46 9.03 -20.70
C SER A 182 -1.73 9.37 -22.00
N VAL A 183 -1.29 10.62 -22.16
CA VAL A 183 -0.63 11.13 -23.37
C VAL A 183 0.90 11.21 -23.26
N THR A 184 1.46 10.84 -22.10
CA THR A 184 2.90 10.83 -21.77
C THR A 184 3.30 9.49 -21.21
#